data_AF-A0A8H4R829-F1
#
_entry.id   AF-A0A8H4R829-F1
#
_cell.length_a   1.000
_cell.length_b   1.000
_cell.length_c   1.000
_cell.angle_alpha   90.00
_cell.angle_beta   90.00
_cell.angle_gamma   90.00
#
_symmetry.space_group_name_H-M   'P 1'
#
loop_
_entity.id
_entity.type
_entity.pdbx_description
1 polymer ?
#
loop_
_entity_poly.entity_id
_entity_poly.type
_entity_poly.pdbx_seq_one_letter_code
_entity_poly.pdbx_strand_id
1 'polypeptide(L)' 'MLLLRSLYRRSLKLALDWSALFKETEDLLEKWKHPDPYHAPTAPGGSKFERNLPAPILDPPPRIQN' A
#
# COMPACT_ATOMS: atom_id res chain seq x y z
N MET A 1 -18.30 -34.88 8.81
CA MET A 1 -17.07 -34.50 9.55
C MET A 1 -15.80 -34.65 8.70
N LEU A 2 -15.52 -35.81 8.08
CA LEU A 2 -14.29 -36.04 7.30
C LEU A 2 -14.13 -35.16 6.06
N LEU A 3 -15.21 -34.97 5.29
CA LEU A 3 -15.20 -34.13 4.09
C LEU A 3 -14.85 -32.67 4.42
N LEU A 4 -15.46 -32.10 5.46
CA LEU A 4 -15.21 -30.71 5.88
C LEU A 4 -13.74 -30.50 6.28
N ARG A 5 -13.15 -31.43 7.04
CA ARG A 5 -11.72 -31.37 7.41
C ARG A 5 -10.81 -31.45 6.18
N SER A 6 -11.14 -32.31 5.22
CA SER A 6 -10.39 -32.44 3.96
C SER A 6 -10.44 -31.16 3.12
N LEU A 7 -11.63 -30.57 2.98
CA LEU A 7 -11.81 -29.31 2.24
C LEU A 7 -11.07 -28.16 2.91
N TYR A 8 -11.16 -28.03 4.24
CA TYR A 8 -10.44 -27.01 5.00
C TYR A 8 -8.92 -27.15 4.87
N ARG A 9 -8.39 -28.38 4.94
CA ARG A 9 -6.95 -28.62 4.72
C ARG A 9 -6.51 -28.23 3.31
N ARG A 10 -7.33 -28.52 2.29
CA ARG A 10 -7.05 -28.13 0.90
C ARG A 10 -7.06 -26.60 0.74
N SER A 11 -8.01 -25.90 1.34
CA SER A 11 -8.06 -24.43 1.28
C SER A 11 -6.85 -23.79 1.96
N LEU A 12 -6.43 -24.32 3.11
CA LEU A 12 -5.21 -23.85 3.78
C LEU A 12 -3.96 -24.09 2.94
N LYS A 13 -3.83 -25.28 2.33
CA LYS A 13 -2.70 -25.56 1.45
C LYS A 13 -2.65 -24.59 0.28
N LEU A 14 -3.79 -24.38 -0.39
CA LEU A 14 -3.87 -23.44 -1.51
C LEU A 14 -3.44 -22.03 -1.09
N ALA A 15 -3.92 -21.53 0.05
CA ALA A 15 -3.54 -20.21 0.56
C ALA A 15 -2.04 -20.10 0.85
N LEU A 16 -1.44 -21.16 1.41
CA LEU A 16 -0.01 -21.18 1.70
C LEU A 16 0.84 -21.24 0.43
N ASP A 17 0.43 -22.04 -0.55
CA ASP A 17 1.08 -22.13 -1.86
C ASP A 17 1.06 -20.76 -2.58
N TRP A 18 -0.06 -20.04 -2.52
CA TRP A 18 -0.15 -18.66 -3.04
C TRP A 18 0.78 -17.69 -2.31
N SER A 19 0.85 -17.77 -0.98
CA SER A 19 1.74 -16.90 -0.20
C SER A 19 3.21 -17.13 -0.55
N ALA A 20 3.61 -18.38 -0.80
CA ALA A 20 4.97 -18.69 -1.24
C ALA A 20 5.25 -18.11 -2.63
N LEU A 21 4.32 -18.25 -3.57
CA LEU A 21 4.43 -17.69 -4.91
C LEU A 21 4.59 -16.16 -4.86
N PHE A 22 3.74 -15.47 -4.09
CA PHE A 22 3.82 -14.01 -3.95
C PHE A 22 5.18 -13.56 -3.43
N LYS A 23 5.70 -14.24 -2.40
CA LYS A 23 7.01 -13.92 -1.85
C LYS A 23 8.12 -14.07 -2.88
N GLU A 24 8.14 -15.17 -3.64
CA GLU A 24 9.12 -15.36 -4.72
C GLU A 24 9.00 -14.27 -5.79
N THR A 25 7.78 -13.85 -6.14
CA THR A 25 7.58 -12.77 -7.11
C THR A 25 8.00 -11.40 -6.58
N GLU A 26 7.79 -11.11 -5.30
CA GLU A 26 8.23 -9.87 -4.64
C GLU A 26 9.76 -9.80 -4.61
N ASP A 27 10.44 -10.91 -4.29
CA ASP A 27 11.91 -11.00 -4.32
C ASP A 27 12.47 -10.74 -5.73
N LEU A 28 11.81 -11.27 -6.76
CA LEU A 28 12.17 -11.01 -8.15
C LEU A 28 11.91 -9.54 -8.55
N LEU A 29 10.77 -8.98 -8.15
CA LEU A 29 10.43 -7.59 -8.43
C LEU A 29 11.45 -6.64 -7.78
N GLU A 30 11.86 -6.92 -6.55
CA GLU A 30 12.85 -6.15 -5.82
C GLU A 30 14.23 -6.20 -6.49
N LYS A 31 14.62 -7.37 -7.03
CA LYS A 31 15.88 -7.53 -7.75
C LYS A 31 15.94 -6.75 -9.07
N TRP A 32 14.81 -6.66 -9.78
CA TRP A 32 14.75 -6.11 -11.14
C TRP A 32 14.04 -4.77 -11.25
N LYS A 33 13.69 -4.13 -10.12
CA LYS A 33 13.11 -2.80 -10.13
C LYS A 33 14.09 -1.78 -10.72
N HIS A 34 13.54 -0.81 -11.46
CA HIS A 34 14.33 0.29 -11.98
C HIS A 34 14.84 1.17 -10.83
N PRO A 35 16.08 1.67 -10.86
CA PRO A 35 16.63 2.53 -9.81
C PRO A 35 15.89 3.87 -9.66
N ASP A 36 15.31 4.38 -10.74
CA ASP A 36 14.51 5.61 -10.76
C ASP A 36 13.12 5.34 -11.39
N PRO A 37 12.17 4.77 -10.62
CA PRO A 37 10.86 4.43 -11.16
C PRO A 37 10.07 5.69 -11.53
N TYR A 38 9.23 5.60 -12.56
CA TYR A 38 8.39 6.72 -12.94
C TYR A 38 7.39 7.09 -11.83
N HIS A 39 7.45 8.33 -11.35
CA HIS A 39 6.50 8.90 -10.41
C HIS A 39 5.61 9.94 -11.09
N ALA A 40 4.30 9.79 -10.93
CA ALA A 40 3.36 10.80 -11.40
C ALA A 40 3.66 12.15 -10.71
N PRO A 41 3.63 13.30 -11.42
CA PRO A 41 4.08 14.57 -10.86
C PRO A 41 3.38 14.97 -9.56
N THR A 42 2.11 14.64 -9.40
CA THR A 42 1.29 15.02 -8.24
C THR A 42 1.18 13.93 -7.17
N ALA A 43 1.75 12.74 -7.40
CA ALA A 43 1.79 11.69 -6.39
C ALA A 43 2.88 12.00 -5.35
N PRO A 44 2.84 11.39 -4.16
CA PRO A 44 3.95 11.45 -3.21
C PRO A 44 5.27 11.08 -3.88
N GLY A 45 6.30 11.92 -3.70
CA GLY A 45 7.60 11.76 -4.36
C GLY A 45 7.66 12.30 -5.81
N GLY A 46 6.55 12.79 -6.36
CA GLY A 46 6.51 13.43 -7.69
C GLY A 46 7.00 14.88 -7.69
N SER A 47 7.43 15.36 -8.85
CA SER A 47 8.02 16.69 -9.04
C SER A 47 7.10 17.88 -8.73
N LYS A 48 5.80 17.66 -8.59
CA LYS A 48 4.78 18.67 -8.31
C LYS A 48 3.97 18.39 -7.03
N PHE A 49 4.38 17.44 -6.20
CA PHE A 49 3.60 16.98 -5.04
C PHE A 49 3.18 18.11 -4.10
N GLU A 50 4.12 18.98 -3.72
CA GLU A 50 3.89 20.05 -2.72
C GLU A 50 3.94 21.46 -3.32
N ARG A 51 3.85 21.59 -4.65
CA ARG A 51 3.98 22.90 -5.29
C ARG A 51 2.87 23.89 -4.91
N ASN A 52 1.68 23.38 -4.58
CA ASN A 52 0.47 24.17 -4.34
C ASN A 52 -0.22 23.76 -3.03
N LEU A 53 0.52 23.57 -1.93
CA LEU A 53 -0.10 23.32 -0.62
C LEU A 53 -0.87 24.57 -0.16
N PRO A 54 -2.07 24.42 0.42
CA PRO A 54 -2.77 25.54 1.04
C PRO A 54 -1.94 26.08 2.21
N ALA A 55 -1.98 27.41 2.41
CA ALA A 55 -1.31 28.03 3.53
C ALA A 55 -1.86 27.47 4.86
N PRO A 56 -1.00 27.26 5.88
CA PRO A 56 -1.47 26.83 7.19
C PRO A 56 -2.37 27.89 7.82
N ILE A 57 -3.38 27.46 8.57
CA ILE A 57 -4.24 28.36 9.35
C ILE A 57 -3.42 28.83 10.56
N LEU A 58 -3.07 30.11 10.57
CA LEU A 58 -2.34 30.74 11.67
C LEU A 58 -3.26 31.45 12.66
N ASP A 59 -4.49 31.76 12.23
CA ASP A 59 -5.42 32.53 13.03
C ASP A 59 -5.94 31.69 14.21
N PRO A 60 -5.99 32.26 15.44
CA PRO A 60 -6.62 31.59 16.56
C PRO A 60 -8.12 31.41 16.28
N PRO A 61 -8.76 30.38 16.84
CA PRO A 61 -10.20 30.18 16.67
C PRO A 61 -10.98 31.42 17.16
N PRO A 62 -12.11 31.78 16.51
CA PRO A 62 -12.88 32.95 16.89
C PRO A 62 -13.37 32.87 18.34
N ARG A 63 -13.35 33.99 19.06
CA ARG A 63 -13.88 34.05 20.43
C ARG A 63 -15.40 33.82 20.41
N ILE A 64 -15.84 32.80 21.13
CA ILE A 64 -17.27 32.56 21.39
C ILE A 64 -17.79 33.71 22.27
N GLN A 65 -18.75 34.49 21.77
CA GLN A 65 -19.47 35.50 22.56
C GLN A 65 -20.72 34.82 23.13
N ASN A 66 -20.82 34.77 24.47
CA ASN A 66 -21.99 34.29 25.21
C ASN A 66 -23.05 35.37 25.32
#